data_AF-A0A1V2ATP2-F1
#
_entry.id   AF-A0A1V2ATP2-F1
#
_cell.length_a   1.000
_cell.length_b   1.000
_cell.length_c   1.000
_cell.angle_alpha   90.00
_cell.angle_beta   90.00
_cell.angle_gamma   90.00
#
_symmetry.space_group_name_H-M   'P 1'
#
loop_
_entity.id
_entity.type
_entity.pdbx_description
1 polymer ?
#
loop_
_entity_poly.entity_id
_entity_poly.type
_entity_poly.pdbx_seq_one_letter_code
_entity_poly.pdbx_strand_id
1 'polypeptide(L)'
;VAWSHVTVGGKPILQILEEQKERFGEIDLDEIVEKTAKAGWEIYKRKGTTYYGIGNSLAYIASSIFNDDHRVIAVSAILDGEYGEYDICTGVPAIITRDGIREVVELNLTEDEESRFAKSNDILRDYMKTIG
;
A
#
# COMPACT_ATOMS: atom_id res chain seq x y z
N VAL A 1 -3.64 6.16 -1.75
CA VAL A 1 -2.25 6.04 -2.24
C VAL A 1 -1.51 7.25 -1.74
N ALA A 2 -0.32 7.08 -1.16
CA ALA A 2 0.50 8.19 -0.67
C ALA A 2 1.33 8.80 -1.82
N TRP A 3 0.68 9.57 -2.70
CA TRP A 3 1.32 10.21 -3.86
C TRP A 3 2.46 11.16 -3.47
N SER A 4 2.38 11.76 -2.28
CA SER A 4 3.42 12.62 -1.70
C SER A 4 4.77 11.89 -1.56
N HIS A 5 4.76 10.56 -1.48
CA HIS A 5 5.95 9.72 -1.26
C HIS A 5 6.35 8.91 -2.50
N VAL A 6 5.65 9.07 -3.63
CA VAL A 6 5.99 8.39 -4.89
C VAL A 6 7.12 9.17 -5.59
N THR A 7 8.22 8.48 -5.88
CA THR A 7 9.38 9.05 -6.57
C THR A 7 9.81 8.20 -7.76
N VAL A 8 10.42 8.84 -8.75
CA VAL A 8 11.09 8.18 -9.88
C VAL A 8 12.51 8.71 -9.96
N GLY A 9 13.50 7.83 -9.78
CA GLY A 9 14.91 8.24 -9.72
C GLY A 9 15.23 9.23 -8.61
N GLY A 10 14.48 9.18 -7.49
CA GLY A 10 14.60 10.10 -6.36
C GLY A 10 13.88 11.44 -6.54
N LYS A 11 13.25 11.69 -7.70
CA LYS A 11 12.48 12.91 -7.95
C LYS A 11 10.97 12.66 -7.70
N PRO A 12 10.26 13.53 -6.97
CA PRO A 12 8.82 13.38 -6.74
C PRO A 12 8.03 13.28 -8.03
N ILE A 13 7.10 12.32 -8.11
CA ILE A 13 6.32 12.08 -9.34
C ILE A 13 5.49 13.31 -9.73
N LEU A 14 4.89 13.99 -8.75
CA LEU A 14 4.06 15.16 -8.99
C LEU A 14 4.84 16.29 -9.67
N GLN A 15 6.09 16.49 -9.24
CA GLN A 15 7.01 17.44 -9.87
C GLN A 15 7.38 17.01 -11.30
N ILE A 16 7.62 15.72 -11.54
CA ILE A 16 7.90 15.21 -12.90
C ILE A 16 6.71 15.47 -13.82
N LEU A 17 5.48 15.21 -13.36
CA LEU A 17 4.27 15.41 -14.16
C LEU A 17 4.04 16.88 -14.52
N GLU A 18 4.36 17.79 -13.61
CA GLU A 18 4.29 19.23 -13.86
C GLU A 18 5.34 19.68 -14.87
N GLU A 19 6.61 19.30 -14.68
CA GLU A 19 7.71 19.70 -15.57
C GLU A 19 7.64 19.05 -16.96
N GLN A 20 7.07 17.86 -17.06
CA GLN A 20 6.98 17.08 -18.30
C GLN A 20 5.53 17.03 -18.82
N LYS A 21 4.70 18.04 -18.52
CA LYS A 21 3.28 18.08 -18.90
C LYS A 21 3.08 17.94 -20.41
N GLU A 22 3.97 18.47 -21.25
CA GLU A 22 3.90 18.31 -22.71
C GLU A 22 4.06 16.85 -23.16
N ARG A 23 4.86 16.07 -22.43
CA ARG A 23 5.15 14.67 -22.76
C ARG A 23 4.07 13.71 -22.26
N PHE A 24 3.58 13.93 -21.05
CA PHE A 24 2.66 13.02 -20.38
C PHE A 24 1.19 13.46 -20.45
N GLY A 25 0.93 14.70 -20.85
CA GLY A 25 -0.40 15.28 -20.84
C GLY A 25 -0.95 15.46 -19.42
N GLU A 26 -2.27 15.58 -19.31
CA GLU A 26 -2.96 15.54 -18.02
C GLU A 26 -3.16 14.09 -17.60
N ILE A 27 -2.60 13.74 -16.44
CA ILE A 27 -2.78 12.43 -15.82
C ILE A 27 -3.81 12.55 -14.71
N ASP A 28 -4.87 11.75 -14.80
CA ASP A 28 -5.81 11.57 -13.71
C ASP A 28 -5.28 10.53 -12.73
N LEU A 29 -4.79 11.00 -11.57
CA LEU A 29 -4.27 10.14 -10.53
C LEU A 29 -5.36 9.28 -9.89
N ASP A 30 -6.59 9.78 -9.80
CA ASP A 30 -7.70 9.04 -9.21
C ASP A 30 -8.15 7.90 -10.12
N GLU A 31 -8.14 8.11 -11.45
CA GLU A 31 -8.39 7.04 -12.42
C GLU A 31 -7.36 5.91 -12.28
N ILE A 32 -6.08 6.24 -12.03
CA ILE A 32 -5.02 5.24 -11.79
C ILE A 32 -5.30 4.44 -10.51
N VAL A 33 -5.69 5.13 -9.42
CA VAL A 33 -6.05 4.47 -8.16
C VAL A 33 -7.23 3.52 -8.38
N GLU A 34 -8.27 3.98 -9.07
CA GLU A 34 -9.48 3.20 -9.33
C GLU A 34 -9.19 1.96 -10.20
N LYS A 35 -8.43 2.13 -11.29
CA LYS A 35 -7.99 1.02 -12.14
C LYS A 35 -7.21 -0.01 -11.33
N THR A 36 -6.31 0.44 -10.46
CA THR A 36 -5.50 -0.44 -9.59
C THR A 36 -6.39 -1.23 -8.63
N ALA A 37 -7.33 -0.56 -7.96
CA ALA A 37 -8.28 -1.21 -7.05
C ALA A 37 -9.17 -2.25 -7.76
N LYS A 38 -9.52 -2.03 -9.03
CA LYS A 38 -10.39 -2.90 -9.83
C LYS A 38 -9.65 -4.01 -10.59
N ALA A 39 -8.32 -3.98 -10.65
CA ALA A 39 -7.54 -4.93 -11.45
C ALA A 39 -7.80 -6.40 -11.09
N GLY A 40 -7.94 -6.71 -9.79
CA GLY A 40 -8.27 -8.06 -9.33
C GLY A 40 -9.64 -8.54 -9.84
N TRP A 41 -10.64 -7.66 -9.83
CA TRP A 41 -11.98 -7.95 -10.35
C TRP A 41 -11.98 -8.17 -11.86
N GLU A 42 -11.19 -7.40 -12.60
CA GLU A 42 -11.06 -7.57 -14.04
C GLU A 42 -10.46 -8.94 -14.38
N ILE A 43 -9.38 -9.32 -13.68
CA ILE A 43 -8.76 -10.64 -13.85
C ILE A 43 -9.78 -11.74 -13.53
N TYR A 44 -10.47 -11.63 -12.40
CA TYR A 44 -11.49 -12.59 -12.00
C TYR A 44 -12.59 -12.74 -13.06
N LYS A 45 -13.12 -11.64 -13.61
CA LYS A 45 -14.15 -11.69 -14.66
C LYS A 45 -13.69 -12.43 -15.92
N ARG A 46 -12.40 -12.36 -16.25
CA ARG A 46 -11.85 -12.97 -17.47
C ARG A 46 -11.43 -14.42 -17.29
N LYS A 47 -10.85 -14.78 -16.14
CA LYS A 47 -10.28 -16.12 -15.90
C LYS A 47 -10.89 -16.91 -14.74
N GLY A 48 -11.86 -16.32 -14.03
CA GLY A 48 -12.59 -16.94 -12.92
C GLY A 48 -11.87 -16.99 -11.57
N THR A 49 -10.63 -16.48 -11.47
CA THR A 49 -9.82 -16.61 -10.24
C THR A 49 -8.59 -15.68 -10.27
N THR A 50 -7.93 -15.45 -9.14
CA THR A 50 -6.69 -14.68 -9.01
C THR A 50 -5.71 -15.41 -8.10
N TYR A 51 -4.55 -15.85 -8.60
CA TYR A 51 -3.62 -16.68 -7.82
C TYR A 51 -2.14 -16.47 -8.18
N TYR A 52 -1.80 -16.18 -9.45
CA TYR A 52 -0.40 -15.95 -9.82
C TYR A 52 0.22 -14.71 -9.16
N GLY A 53 -0.51 -13.59 -9.12
CA GLY A 53 -0.01 -12.35 -8.50
C GLY A 53 0.26 -12.52 -7.00
N ILE A 54 -0.73 -13.03 -6.26
CA ILE A 54 -0.57 -13.29 -4.83
C ILE A 54 0.47 -14.38 -4.54
N GLY A 55 0.58 -15.42 -5.39
CA GLY A 55 1.62 -16.44 -5.27
C GLY A 55 3.03 -15.85 -5.38
N ASN A 56 3.24 -14.90 -6.30
CA ASN A 56 4.51 -14.19 -6.41
C ASN A 56 4.77 -13.28 -5.19
N SER A 57 3.76 -12.55 -4.71
CA SER A 57 3.91 -11.71 -3.52
C SER A 57 4.26 -12.52 -2.27
N LEU A 58 3.60 -13.67 -2.06
CA LEU A 58 3.90 -14.57 -0.94
C LEU A 58 5.31 -15.14 -1.05
N ALA A 59 5.73 -15.58 -2.24
CA ALA A 59 7.09 -16.06 -2.46
C ALA A 59 8.14 -14.96 -2.19
N TYR A 60 7.85 -13.72 -2.58
CA TYR A 60 8.72 -12.57 -2.31
C TYR A 60 8.87 -12.28 -0.81
N ILE A 61 7.75 -12.23 -0.07
CA ILE A 61 7.77 -12.02 1.39
C ILE A 61 8.51 -13.17 2.08
N ALA A 62 8.19 -14.42 1.74
CA ALA A 62 8.85 -15.60 2.31
C ALA A 62 10.37 -15.58 2.05
N SER A 63 10.79 -15.25 0.82
CA SER A 63 12.21 -15.11 0.48
C SER A 63 12.89 -14.03 1.32
N SER A 64 12.25 -12.87 1.52
CA SER A 64 12.79 -11.79 2.36
C SER A 64 12.99 -12.22 3.82
N ILE A 65 12.08 -13.04 4.37
CA ILE A 65 12.17 -13.59 5.72
C ILE A 65 13.31 -14.61 5.79
N PHE A 66 13.35 -15.59 4.88
CA PHE A 66 14.37 -16.64 4.90
C PHE A 66 15.80 -16.10 4.74
N ASN A 67 15.98 -15.06 3.92
CA ASN A 67 17.28 -14.45 3.68
C ASN A 67 17.65 -13.38 4.73
N ASP A 68 16.72 -13.01 5.62
CA ASP A 68 16.89 -11.89 6.55
C ASP A 68 17.34 -10.60 5.84
N ASP A 69 16.59 -10.18 4.81
CA ASP A 69 17.04 -9.08 3.93
C ASP A 69 16.83 -7.67 4.52
N HIS A 70 16.13 -7.52 5.65
CA HIS A 70 15.74 -6.22 6.26
C HIS A 70 15.07 -5.27 5.24
N ARG A 71 14.16 -5.79 4.41
CA ARG A 71 13.50 -5.01 3.34
C ARG A 71 12.24 -4.32 3.83
N VAL A 72 11.99 -3.12 3.30
CA VAL A 72 10.70 -2.44 3.42
C VAL A 72 9.72 -3.05 2.41
N ILE A 73 8.62 -3.62 2.90
CA ILE A 73 7.56 -4.22 2.09
C ILE A 73 6.21 -3.72 2.60
N ALA A 74 5.30 -3.37 1.69
CA ALA A 74 3.92 -3.07 2.06
C ALA A 74 3.20 -4.38 2.43
N VAL A 75 2.83 -4.53 3.69
CA VAL A 75 2.16 -5.71 4.25
C VAL A 75 1.04 -5.26 5.18
N SER A 76 0.14 -6.19 5.55
CA SER A 76 -0.82 -5.94 6.61
C SER A 76 -0.12 -6.09 7.96
N ALA A 77 -0.07 -5.03 8.75
CA ALA A 77 0.56 -5.00 10.08
C ALA A 77 -0.45 -4.52 11.13
N ILE A 78 -0.30 -5.01 12.36
CA ILE A 78 -1.05 -4.50 13.51
C ILE A 78 -0.38 -3.19 13.94
N LEU A 79 -1.16 -2.11 14.03
CA LEU A 79 -0.68 -0.81 14.51
C LEU A 79 -0.87 -0.69 16.02
N ASP A 80 0.16 -0.18 16.69
CA ASP A 80 0.24 0.06 18.14
C ASP A 80 0.72 1.50 18.44
N GLY A 81 0.13 2.45 17.72
CA GLY A 81 0.39 3.89 17.85
C GLY A 81 0.91 4.56 16.58
N GLU A 82 1.37 3.77 15.59
CA GLU A 82 1.77 4.31 14.30
C GLU A 82 0.58 4.97 13.60
N TYR A 83 0.82 6.13 13.00
CA TYR A 83 -0.22 7.00 12.41
C TYR A 83 -1.33 7.38 13.41
N GLY A 84 -1.11 7.26 14.72
CA GLY A 84 -2.11 7.49 15.76
C GLY A 84 -3.16 6.38 15.89
N GLU A 85 -2.93 5.22 15.28
CA GLU A 85 -3.88 4.10 15.21
C GLU A 85 -3.47 2.95 16.14
N TYR A 86 -4.46 2.32 16.79
CA TYR A 86 -4.24 1.19 17.71
C TYR A 86 -5.19 0.02 17.42
N ASP A 87 -4.78 -1.21 17.72
CA ASP A 87 -5.62 -2.42 17.62
C ASP A 87 -6.27 -2.63 16.24
N ILE A 88 -5.54 -2.31 15.17
CA ILE A 88 -6.02 -2.46 13.80
C ILE A 88 -4.95 -3.09 12.91
N CYS A 89 -5.34 -4.07 12.10
CA CYS A 89 -4.45 -4.65 11.10
C CYS A 89 -4.73 -4.04 9.73
N THR A 90 -3.78 -3.28 9.18
CA THR A 90 -3.96 -2.53 7.93
C THR A 90 -2.69 -2.50 7.08
N GLY A 91 -2.82 -2.14 5.81
CA GLY A 91 -1.72 -2.14 4.84
C GLY A 91 -0.77 -0.97 5.05
N VAL A 92 0.45 -1.24 5.51
CA VAL A 92 1.50 -0.23 5.75
C VAL A 92 2.87 -0.75 5.29
N PRO A 93 3.82 0.13 4.94
CA PRO A 93 5.21 -0.29 4.73
C PRO A 93 5.82 -0.72 6.06
N ALA A 94 6.44 -1.89 6.08
CA ALA A 94 7.11 -2.41 7.27
C ALA A 94 8.45 -3.06 6.91
N ILE A 95 9.39 -3.04 7.85
CA ILE A 95 10.67 -3.73 7.71
C ILE A 95 10.48 -5.20 8.03
N ILE A 96 10.75 -6.05 7.04
CA ILE A 96 10.64 -7.50 7.14
C ILE A 96 12.02 -8.11 7.38
N THR A 97 12.11 -8.90 8.45
CA THR A 97 13.30 -9.64 8.89
C THR A 97 12.98 -11.12 9.01
N ARG A 98 13.95 -11.93 9.42
CA ARG A 98 13.73 -13.35 9.74
C ARG A 98 12.67 -13.57 10.81
N ASP A 99 12.53 -12.64 11.74
CA ASP A 99 11.56 -12.73 12.84
C ASP A 99 10.18 -12.15 12.45
N GLY A 100 9.99 -11.76 11.19
CA GLY A 100 8.77 -11.14 10.67
C GLY A 100 8.87 -9.62 10.63
N ILE A 101 7.77 -8.94 10.98
CA ILE A 101 7.72 -7.47 11.02
C ILE A 101 8.57 -7.00 12.20
N ARG A 102 9.62 -6.22 11.89
CA ARG A 102 10.47 -5.59 12.90
C ARG A 102 9.91 -4.24 13.35
N GLU A 103 9.51 -3.41 12.39
CA GLU A 103 8.93 -2.09 12.64
C GLU A 103 8.09 -1.64 11.44
N VAL A 104 7.07 -0.84 11.71
CA VAL A 104 6.31 -0.12 10.68
C VAL A 104 7.07 1.16 10.32
N VAL A 105 7.16 1.47 9.04
CA VAL A 105 7.84 2.67 8.54
C VAL A 105 6.80 3.77 8.35
N GLU A 106 6.66 4.64 9.35
CA GLU A 106 5.73 5.75 9.25
C GLU A 106 6.13 6.75 8.15
N LEU A 107 5.16 7.10 7.32
CA LEU A 107 5.32 8.06 6.23
C LEU A 107 4.74 9.40 6.67
N ASN A 108 5.35 10.51 6.23
CA ASN A 108 4.81 11.84 6.49
C ASN A 108 3.69 12.14 5.50
N LEU A 109 2.50 11.64 5.80
CA LEU A 109 1.33 11.80 4.94
C LEU A 109 0.86 13.27 4.94
N THR A 110 0.26 13.68 3.82
CA THR A 110 -0.48 14.95 3.76
C THR A 110 -1.83 14.82 4.47
N GLU A 111 -2.44 15.95 4.88
CA GLU A 111 -3.75 15.94 5.57
C GLU A 111 -4.84 15.15 4.80
N ASP A 112 -4.86 15.25 3.46
CA ASP A 112 -5.79 14.45 2.63
C ASP A 112 -5.47 12.95 2.70
N GLU A 113 -4.20 12.58 2.60
CA GLU A 113 -3.76 11.18 2.67
C GLU A 113 -4.02 10.57 4.05
N GLU A 114 -3.78 11.32 5.12
CA GLU A 114 -4.11 10.93 6.50
C GLU A 114 -5.60 10.71 6.68
N SER A 115 -6.43 11.67 6.23
CA SER A 115 -7.90 11.57 6.28
C SER A 115 -8.42 10.33 5.52
N ARG A 116 -7.85 10.04 4.35
CA ARG A 116 -8.19 8.85 3.57
C ARG A 116 -7.73 7.55 4.23
N PHE A 117 -6.58 7.56 4.89
CA PHE A 117 -6.06 6.43 5.64
C PHE A 117 -6.94 6.12 6.86
N ALA A 118 -7.24 7.13 7.67
CA ALA A 118 -8.15 7.03 8.82
C ALA A 118 -9.52 6.49 8.40
N LYS A 119 -10.10 7.03 7.32
CA LYS A 119 -11.36 6.52 6.76
C LYS A 119 -11.29 5.05 6.33
N SER A 120 -10.15 4.59 5.79
CA SER A 120 -9.94 3.19 5.46
C SER A 120 -9.91 2.31 6.72
N ASN A 121 -9.26 2.78 7.78
CA ASN A 121 -9.18 2.06 9.05
C ASN A 121 -10.54 2.02 9.77
N ASP A 122 -11.32 3.09 9.73
CA ASP A 122 -12.69 3.12 10.26
C ASP A 122 -13.57 2.03 9.64
N ILE A 123 -13.50 1.87 8.31
CA ILE A 123 -14.22 0.81 7.60
C ILE A 123 -13.79 -0.57 8.11
N LEU A 124 -12.48 -0.81 8.25
CA LEU A 124 -11.98 -2.09 8.78
C LEU A 124 -12.47 -2.34 10.21
N ARG A 125 -12.44 -1.34 11.09
CA ARG A 125 -12.95 -1.44 12.46
C ARG A 125 -14.43 -1.77 12.49
N ASP A 126 -15.23 -1.15 11.63
CA ASP A 126 -16.66 -1.41 11.56
C ASP A 126 -16.94 -2.86 11.13
N TYR A 127 -16.18 -3.40 10.18
CA TYR A 127 -16.29 -4.82 9.83
C TYR A 127 -15.79 -5.75 10.94
N MET A 128 -14.68 -5.42 11.63
CA MET A 128 -14.18 -6.22 12.75
C MET A 128 -15.22 -6.36 13.87
N LYS A 129 -15.92 -5.27 14.22
CA LYS A 129 -17.00 -5.29 15.23
C LYS A 129 -18.14 -6.27 14.88
N THR A 130 -18.33 -6.61 13.60
CA THR A 130 -19.39 -7.56 13.19
C THR A 130 -19.03 -9.02 13.44
N ILE A 131 -17.74 -9.34 13.59
CA ILE A 131 -17.24 -10.72 13.72
C ILE A 131 -16.75 -11.08 15.13
N GLY A 132 -16.62 -10.10 16.04
CA GLY A 132 -16.19 -10.29 17.44
C GLY A 132 -14.72 -9.95 17.64
#